data_AF-A0A0G0K6Q3-F1
#
_entry.id   AF-A0A0G0K6Q3-F1
#
_cell.length_a   1.000
_cell.length_b   1.000
_cell.length_c   1.000
_cell.angle_alpha   90.00
_cell.angle_beta   90.00
_cell.angle_gamma   90.00
#
_symmetry.space_group_name_H-M   'P 1'
#
loop_
_entity.id
_entity.type
_entity.pdbx_description
1 polymer ?
#
loop_
_entity_poly.entity_id
_entity_poly.type
_entity_poly.pdbx_seq_one_letter_code
_entity_poly.pdbx_strand_id
1 'polypeptide(L)'
;MLTKKEIGSLLKNITIVKVLSIEKHPNADRLVLVNVEMESGKTKQVVTGASNMKAGDLVPFLSGGHVVPGYLILHGKKIVLEPKDLRGVVSDSMILAEDEIGLSEDHTKIYVLEAKDEKLVGKSITEVLTKEQVEQIYQNSGLVELTPELKEKIELIKSIATNGGEIVGEEELPSILRSNEKLYTYDGFEPSGQMHIAQGIIRAINTNKMIKAGFTFRMWVADWFGYLNNKMDGDMEKIQIVGKYFIEIWKAAGMDLDHVEFLWTSDFIGKKEYWETVMRVAKHTTLKRMLRTTEIMGRKENDELSAAQIIYPCMQFTDIFKVMKCQVTQLGLDQRKVNMLARELGPELGFWKPVVVSHGLLKGLNKPVEGKMDATERAIAMKMSKSKPDTAIFMTDTKEDVERKIQKAYCPEGEIDDNPILDYCKQIIFEAHHLKGQEGLLKDGFTVKRDQKFGGDVTYKIFSELEADYKTKKLFPLDLKVAVADYLNKLIEPVRKHFEQDKKAKALLEQVQSFQITR
;
A
#
# COMPACT_ATOMS: atom_id res chain seq x y z
N MET A 1 -12.85 5.19 -3.23
CA MET A 1 -13.60 6.04 -4.19
C MET A 1 -14.83 5.27 -4.64
N LEU A 2 -15.95 5.96 -4.93
CA LEU A 2 -17.14 5.32 -5.51
C LEU A 2 -16.84 4.84 -6.94
N THR A 3 -17.52 3.82 -7.44
CA THR A 3 -17.51 3.38 -8.84
C THR A 3 -18.65 4.04 -9.62
N LYS A 4 -18.57 4.16 -10.97
CA LYS A 4 -19.70 4.65 -11.79
C LYS A 4 -20.99 3.85 -11.50
N LYS A 5 -20.85 2.55 -11.21
CA LYS A 5 -21.95 1.65 -10.82
C LYS A 5 -22.56 2.02 -9.46
N GLU A 6 -21.74 2.32 -8.45
CA GLU A 6 -22.21 2.74 -7.13
C GLU A 6 -22.91 4.09 -7.18
N ILE A 7 -22.35 5.08 -7.90
CA ILE A 7 -23.03 6.36 -8.11
C ILE A 7 -24.35 6.18 -8.85
N GLY A 8 -24.35 5.39 -9.93
CA GLY A 8 -25.58 5.08 -10.66
C GLY A 8 -26.64 4.44 -9.76
N SER A 9 -26.23 3.59 -8.80
CA SER A 9 -27.16 3.00 -7.83
C SER A 9 -27.68 4.01 -6.81
N LEU A 10 -26.86 4.97 -6.36
CA LEU A 10 -27.27 6.02 -5.44
C LEU A 10 -28.28 6.96 -6.10
N LEU A 11 -27.97 7.43 -7.31
CA LEU A 11 -28.84 8.34 -8.06
C LEU A 11 -30.18 7.69 -8.43
N LYS A 12 -30.23 6.37 -8.67
CA LYS A 12 -31.48 5.64 -8.94
C LYS A 12 -32.51 5.68 -7.81
N ASN A 13 -32.09 5.99 -6.58
CA ASN A 13 -33.01 6.13 -5.45
C ASN A 13 -33.70 7.50 -5.42
N ILE A 14 -33.24 8.46 -6.24
CA ILE A 14 -33.88 9.76 -6.39
C ILE A 14 -34.96 9.65 -7.46
N THR A 15 -36.20 9.93 -7.09
CA THR A 15 -37.33 9.94 -8.02
C THR A 15 -37.83 11.36 -8.27
N ILE A 16 -38.43 11.61 -9.43
CA ILE A 16 -39.05 12.90 -9.73
C ILE A 16 -40.48 12.93 -9.21
N VAL A 17 -40.84 14.00 -8.52
CA VAL A 17 -42.19 14.25 -8.01
C VAL A 17 -42.70 15.61 -8.47
N LYS A 18 -44.02 15.78 -8.50
CA LYS A 18 -44.67 17.04 -8.87
C LYS A 18 -45.18 17.77 -7.63
N VAL A 19 -44.89 19.06 -7.51
CA VAL A 19 -45.41 19.88 -6.42
C VAL A 19 -46.90 20.16 -6.64
N LEU A 20 -47.76 19.77 -5.70
CA LEU A 20 -49.20 20.01 -5.74
C LEU A 20 -49.59 21.30 -5.01
N SER A 21 -49.13 21.45 -3.77
CA SER A 21 -49.39 22.64 -2.95
C SER A 21 -48.21 22.94 -2.02
N ILE A 22 -48.10 24.22 -1.63
CA ILE A 22 -47.12 24.71 -0.67
C ILE A 22 -47.90 25.48 0.40
N GLU A 23 -47.76 25.05 1.65
CA GLU A 23 -48.44 25.61 2.81
C GLU A 23 -47.42 26.07 3.85
N LYS A 24 -47.77 27.08 4.66
CA LYS A 24 -46.89 27.50 5.76
C LYS A 24 -46.87 26.42 6.84
N HIS A 25 -45.69 26.16 7.40
CA HIS A 25 -45.57 25.25 8.52
C HIS A 25 -46.29 25.81 9.75
N PRO A 26 -47.16 25.04 10.43
CA PRO A 26 -48.00 25.54 11.52
C PRO A 26 -47.20 26.05 12.73
N ASN A 27 -46.01 25.47 12.93
CA ASN A 27 -45.18 25.70 14.11
C ASN A 27 -43.79 26.30 13.80
N ALA A 28 -43.55 26.80 12.57
CA ALA A 28 -42.24 27.32 12.18
C ALA A 28 -42.30 28.36 11.05
N ASP A 29 -41.75 29.55 11.28
CA ASP A 29 -41.81 30.66 10.30
C ASP A 29 -40.93 30.45 9.06
N ARG A 30 -39.88 29.64 9.18
CA ARG A 30 -38.89 29.41 8.12
C ARG A 30 -39.09 28.11 7.34
N LEU A 31 -40.12 27.33 7.67
CA LEU A 31 -40.41 26.05 7.02
C LEU A 31 -41.74 26.12 6.27
N VAL A 32 -41.84 25.33 5.21
CA VAL A 32 -43.06 25.11 4.45
C VAL A 32 -43.37 23.61 4.37
N LEU A 33 -44.65 23.29 4.27
CA LEU A 33 -45.17 21.96 3.97
C LEU A 33 -45.45 21.89 2.47
N VAL A 34 -44.74 21.01 1.78
CA VAL A 34 -44.89 20.79 0.34
C VAL A 34 -45.58 19.45 0.15
N ASN A 35 -46.79 19.48 -0.40
CA ASN A 35 -47.48 18.25 -0.81
C ASN A 35 -47.05 17.94 -2.25
N VAL A 36 -46.50 16.75 -2.46
CA VAL A 36 -46.01 16.29 -3.76
C VAL A 36 -46.79 15.07 -4.25
N GLU A 37 -46.95 14.96 -5.56
CA GLU A 37 -47.46 13.79 -6.26
C GLU A 37 -46.29 12.92 -6.73
N MET A 38 -46.37 11.65 -6.39
CA MET A 38 -45.45 10.58 -6.75
C MET A 38 -46.07 9.71 -7.85
N GLU A 39 -45.43 8.58 -8.17
CA GLU A 39 -45.97 7.62 -9.12
C GLU A 39 -47.40 7.17 -8.78
N SER A 40 -48.20 6.93 -9.82
CA SER A 40 -49.57 6.40 -9.71
C SER A 40 -50.51 7.24 -8.82
N GLY A 41 -50.28 8.57 -8.75
CA GLY A 41 -51.15 9.50 -8.02
C GLY A 41 -51.02 9.45 -6.50
N LYS A 42 -50.02 8.73 -5.96
CA LYS A 42 -49.73 8.74 -4.52
C LYS A 42 -49.22 10.12 -4.11
N THR A 43 -49.63 10.60 -2.94
CA THR A 43 -49.15 11.89 -2.42
C THR A 43 -48.26 11.72 -1.20
N LYS A 44 -47.31 12.65 -1.02
CA LYS A 44 -46.42 12.70 0.14
C LYS A 44 -46.25 14.14 0.60
N GLN A 45 -46.21 14.36 1.90
CA GLN A 45 -45.88 15.66 2.48
C GLN A 45 -44.39 15.71 2.84
N VAL A 46 -43.72 16.78 2.43
CA VAL A 46 -42.30 17.03 2.66
C VAL A 46 -42.15 18.37 3.37
N VAL A 47 -41.26 18.44 4.36
CA VAL A 47 -40.95 19.68 5.07
C VAL A 47 -39.63 20.23 4.53
N THR A 48 -39.61 21.52 4.16
CA THR A 48 -38.41 22.16 3.64
C THR A 48 -38.35 23.62 4.03
N GLY A 49 -37.13 24.18 4.09
CA GLY A 49 -36.92 25.62 4.30
C GLY A 49 -36.82 26.42 3.00
N ALA A 50 -36.82 25.75 1.85
CA ALA A 50 -36.66 26.39 0.56
C ALA A 50 -37.98 27.00 0.06
N SER A 51 -37.87 28.15 -0.62
CA SER A 51 -39.01 28.92 -1.12
C SER A 51 -39.01 29.11 -2.64
N ASN A 52 -38.04 28.53 -3.36
CA ASN A 52 -37.84 28.74 -4.79
C ASN A 52 -38.74 27.88 -5.71
N MET A 53 -39.81 27.28 -5.17
CA MET A 53 -40.69 26.34 -5.88
C MET A 53 -42.12 26.87 -5.93
N LYS A 54 -42.92 26.36 -6.87
CA LYS A 54 -44.36 26.62 -7.00
C LYS A 54 -45.12 25.35 -7.38
N ALA A 55 -46.44 25.38 -7.22
CA ALA A 55 -47.31 24.31 -7.70
C ALA A 55 -47.10 24.05 -9.21
N GLY A 56 -47.02 22.78 -9.57
CA GLY A 56 -46.71 22.30 -10.91
C GLY A 56 -45.24 22.09 -11.23
N ASP A 57 -44.31 22.52 -10.35
CA ASP A 57 -42.88 22.26 -10.54
C ASP A 57 -42.56 20.77 -10.35
N LEU A 58 -41.59 20.27 -11.12
CA LEU A 58 -41.03 18.93 -10.97
C LEU A 58 -39.70 19.04 -10.20
N VAL A 59 -39.56 18.25 -9.13
CA VAL A 59 -38.40 18.29 -8.23
C VAL A 59 -37.92 16.89 -7.90
N PRO A 60 -36.61 16.71 -7.63
CA PRO A 60 -36.05 15.45 -7.19
C PRO A 60 -36.40 15.19 -5.73
N PHE A 61 -36.76 13.95 -5.43
CA PHE A 61 -37.25 13.48 -4.14
C PHE A 61 -36.51 12.22 -3.70
N LEU A 62 -36.22 12.14 -2.42
CA LEU A 62 -35.59 11.01 -1.77
C LEU A 62 -36.45 10.55 -0.59
N SER A 63 -36.83 9.28 -0.58
CA SER A 63 -37.52 8.65 0.54
C SER A 63 -36.55 8.25 1.65
N GLY A 64 -37.03 8.24 2.89
CA GLY A 64 -36.26 7.83 4.05
C GLY A 64 -35.69 6.41 3.93
N GLY A 65 -34.57 6.18 4.63
CA GLY A 65 -33.80 4.93 4.59
C GLY A 65 -32.71 4.89 3.51
N HIS A 66 -32.70 5.85 2.57
CA HIS A 66 -31.67 5.93 1.54
C HIS A 66 -30.50 6.83 1.95
N VAL A 67 -29.34 6.60 1.36
CA VAL A 67 -28.19 7.50 1.47
C VAL A 67 -28.44 8.74 0.64
N VAL A 68 -28.20 9.93 1.19
CA VAL A 68 -28.22 11.19 0.45
C VAL A 68 -26.97 11.24 -0.44
N PRO A 69 -27.09 11.12 -1.79
CA PRO A 69 -25.95 10.85 -2.65
C PRO A 69 -24.88 11.94 -2.60
N GLY A 70 -25.30 13.19 -2.60
CA GLY A 70 -24.45 14.37 -2.62
C GLY A 70 -23.39 14.44 -1.51
N TYR A 71 -23.76 14.17 -0.27
CA TYR A 71 -22.79 14.14 0.85
C TYR A 71 -21.72 13.08 0.68
N LEU A 72 -22.06 11.94 0.07
CA LEU A 72 -21.11 10.87 -0.19
C LEU A 72 -20.24 11.17 -1.43
N ILE A 73 -20.83 11.81 -2.44
CA ILE A 73 -20.18 12.22 -3.69
C ILE A 73 -19.19 13.37 -3.43
N LEU A 74 -19.65 14.49 -2.86
CA LEU A 74 -18.86 15.71 -2.70
C LEU A 74 -17.90 15.65 -1.51
N HIS A 75 -18.26 14.93 -0.46
CA HIS A 75 -17.55 15.00 0.82
C HIS A 75 -17.11 13.64 1.37
N GLY A 76 -17.38 12.53 0.64
CA GLY A 76 -17.06 11.18 1.10
C GLY A 76 -17.81 10.75 2.37
N LYS A 77 -18.87 11.47 2.76
CA LYS A 77 -19.60 11.26 4.01
C LYS A 77 -20.91 10.53 3.75
N LYS A 78 -21.02 9.31 4.28
CA LYS A 78 -22.27 8.55 4.21
C LYS A 78 -23.29 9.10 5.21
N ILE A 79 -24.38 9.69 4.70
CA ILE A 79 -25.52 10.14 5.50
C ILE A 79 -26.77 9.40 5.02
N VAL A 80 -27.46 8.70 5.92
CA VAL A 80 -28.74 8.07 5.64
C VAL A 80 -29.86 9.03 6.05
N LEU A 81 -30.87 9.19 5.20
CA LEU A 81 -32.03 10.03 5.49
C LEU A 81 -32.94 9.30 6.48
N GLU A 82 -32.89 9.73 7.74
CA GLU A 82 -33.72 9.19 8.81
C GLU A 82 -34.92 10.12 9.11
N PRO A 83 -36.07 9.58 9.55
CA PRO A 83 -37.20 10.39 9.99
C PRO A 83 -36.81 11.37 11.11
N LYS A 84 -37.20 12.64 10.95
CA LYS A 84 -36.96 13.69 11.94
C LYS A 84 -38.24 14.43 12.27
N ASP A 85 -38.44 14.70 13.56
CA ASP A 85 -39.43 15.67 14.00
C ASP A 85 -38.91 17.08 13.70
N LEU A 86 -39.64 17.80 12.85
CA LEU A 86 -39.37 19.18 12.49
C LEU A 86 -40.48 20.07 13.05
N ARG A 87 -40.44 20.31 14.36
CA ARG A 87 -41.38 21.20 15.08
C ARG A 87 -42.81 20.63 15.11
N GLY A 88 -42.94 19.35 15.43
CA GLY A 88 -44.20 18.62 15.59
C GLY A 88 -44.75 18.01 14.30
N VAL A 89 -44.03 18.15 13.17
CA VAL A 89 -44.32 17.45 11.93
C VAL A 89 -43.16 16.52 11.61
N VAL A 90 -43.45 15.21 11.52
CA VAL A 90 -42.45 14.21 11.18
C VAL A 90 -42.19 14.24 9.69
N SER A 91 -40.94 14.45 9.30
CA SER A 91 -40.47 14.38 7.92
C SER A 91 -39.56 13.17 7.76
N ASP A 92 -39.97 12.23 6.89
CA ASP A 92 -39.27 10.98 6.56
C ASP A 92 -38.80 10.96 5.09
N SER A 93 -38.75 12.12 4.46
CA SER A 93 -38.42 12.28 3.05
C SER A 93 -37.93 13.70 2.77
N MET A 94 -37.25 13.88 1.65
CA MET A 94 -36.58 15.11 1.28
C MET A 94 -36.77 15.41 -0.20
N ILE A 95 -36.94 16.69 -0.53
CA ILE A 95 -36.72 17.19 -1.89
C ILE A 95 -35.32 17.82 -1.94
N LEU A 96 -34.59 17.60 -3.03
CA LEU A 96 -33.14 17.76 -3.02
C LEU A 96 -32.66 19.06 -3.68
N ALA A 97 -31.63 19.66 -3.08
CA ALA A 97 -30.80 20.69 -3.70
C ALA A 97 -29.69 20.06 -4.59
N GLU A 98 -28.91 20.90 -5.30
CA GLU A 98 -27.84 20.42 -6.19
C GLU A 98 -26.73 19.70 -5.44
N ASP A 99 -26.33 20.22 -4.28
CA ASP A 99 -25.34 19.62 -3.40
C ASP A 99 -25.76 18.24 -2.89
N GLU A 100 -27.05 18.04 -2.65
CA GLU A 100 -27.60 16.77 -2.18
C GLU A 100 -27.74 15.71 -3.28
N ILE A 101 -27.74 16.13 -4.56
CA ILE A 101 -27.66 15.26 -5.73
C ILE A 101 -26.18 14.96 -6.07
N GLY A 102 -25.29 15.91 -5.82
CA GLY A 102 -23.86 15.87 -6.17
C GLY A 102 -23.51 16.67 -7.44
N LEU A 103 -24.37 17.60 -7.87
CA LEU A 103 -24.18 18.42 -9.08
C LEU A 103 -23.22 19.60 -8.86
N SER A 104 -23.33 20.27 -7.72
CA SER A 104 -22.50 21.43 -7.33
C SER A 104 -22.42 21.53 -5.80
N GLU A 105 -21.72 22.53 -5.24
CA GLU A 105 -21.75 22.80 -3.79
C GLU A 105 -22.90 23.76 -3.39
N ASP A 106 -23.79 24.11 -4.31
CA ASP A 106 -24.92 25.01 -4.03
C ASP A 106 -26.03 24.28 -3.26
N HIS A 107 -26.24 24.74 -2.03
CA HIS A 107 -27.26 24.26 -1.09
C HIS A 107 -28.37 25.30 -0.86
N THR A 108 -28.39 26.39 -1.63
CA THR A 108 -29.28 27.53 -1.37
C THR A 108 -30.70 27.33 -1.87
N LYS A 109 -30.91 26.42 -2.84
CA LYS A 109 -32.18 26.23 -3.55
C LYS A 109 -32.45 24.77 -3.87
N ILE A 110 -33.73 24.39 -3.90
CA ILE A 110 -34.15 23.09 -4.44
C ILE A 110 -33.92 23.06 -5.94
N TYR A 111 -33.43 21.93 -6.44
CA TYR A 111 -33.24 21.71 -7.87
C TYR A 111 -34.60 21.55 -8.55
N VAL A 112 -35.05 22.58 -9.28
CA VAL A 112 -36.30 22.55 -10.04
C VAL A 112 -35.98 22.21 -11.49
N LEU A 113 -36.60 21.16 -12.01
CA LEU A 113 -36.37 20.71 -13.39
C LEU A 113 -36.92 21.74 -14.38
N GLU A 114 -36.15 22.04 -15.43
CA GLU A 114 -36.62 22.90 -16.54
C GLU A 114 -37.74 22.22 -17.35
N ALA A 115 -37.66 20.90 -17.49
CA ALA A 115 -38.67 20.11 -18.17
C ALA A 115 -39.97 20.02 -17.34
N LYS A 116 -41.12 20.22 -18.01
CA LYS A 116 -42.46 20.17 -17.39
C LYS A 116 -43.31 18.98 -17.86
N ASP A 117 -42.68 17.95 -18.41
CA ASP A 117 -43.40 16.76 -18.85
C ASP A 117 -43.84 15.91 -17.65
N GLU A 118 -45.13 15.85 -17.39
CA GLU A 118 -45.70 15.07 -16.28
C GLU A 118 -45.39 13.57 -16.37
N LYS A 119 -45.01 13.05 -17.54
CA LYS A 119 -44.57 11.66 -17.70
C LYS A 119 -43.27 11.35 -16.95
N LEU A 120 -42.55 12.38 -16.49
CA LEU A 120 -41.34 12.22 -15.67
C LEU A 120 -41.67 11.90 -14.21
N VAL A 121 -42.90 12.14 -13.74
CA VAL A 121 -43.30 11.82 -12.36
C VAL A 121 -43.14 10.32 -12.10
N GLY A 122 -42.42 9.97 -11.03
CA GLY A 122 -42.08 8.59 -10.67
C GLY A 122 -40.82 8.03 -11.35
N LYS A 123 -40.23 8.74 -12.32
CA LYS A 123 -38.98 8.31 -12.97
C LYS A 123 -37.77 8.57 -12.08
N SER A 124 -36.71 7.79 -12.30
CA SER A 124 -35.41 8.03 -11.67
C SER A 124 -34.79 9.34 -12.18
N ILE A 125 -34.08 10.08 -11.33
CA ILE A 125 -33.32 11.27 -11.75
C ILE A 125 -32.31 10.94 -12.86
N THR A 126 -31.81 9.69 -12.91
CA THR A 126 -30.87 9.23 -13.94
C THR A 126 -31.48 9.20 -15.35
N GLU A 127 -32.81 9.17 -15.46
CA GLU A 127 -33.52 9.26 -16.75
C GLU A 127 -33.71 10.72 -17.21
N VAL A 128 -33.45 11.69 -16.33
CA VAL A 128 -33.67 13.12 -16.57
C VAL A 128 -32.38 13.92 -16.72
N LEU A 129 -31.33 13.56 -15.97
CA LEU A 129 -30.04 14.25 -16.06
C LEU A 129 -29.45 14.14 -17.47
N THR A 130 -28.88 15.24 -17.95
CA THR A 130 -28.14 15.25 -19.21
C THR A 130 -26.83 14.49 -19.06
N LYS A 131 -26.23 14.09 -20.20
CA LYS A 131 -24.90 13.46 -20.20
C LYS A 131 -23.85 14.34 -19.52
N GLU A 132 -23.92 15.65 -19.72
CA GLU A 132 -23.01 16.63 -19.12
C GLU A 132 -23.15 16.68 -17.59
N GLN A 133 -24.39 16.65 -17.08
CA GLN A 133 -24.66 16.63 -15.64
C GLN A 133 -24.19 15.33 -14.99
N VAL A 134 -24.40 14.18 -15.65
CA VAL A 134 -23.89 12.89 -15.14
C VAL A 134 -22.37 12.88 -15.09
N GLU A 135 -21.71 13.42 -16.11
CA GLU A 135 -20.24 13.55 -16.13
C GLU A 135 -19.74 14.50 -15.04
N GLN A 136 -20.45 15.62 -14.80
CA GLN A 136 -20.15 16.54 -13.71
C GLN A 136 -20.22 15.85 -12.35
N ILE A 137 -21.26 15.04 -12.10
CA ILE A 137 -21.39 14.26 -10.85
C ILE A 137 -20.21 13.28 -10.70
N TYR A 138 -19.78 12.63 -11.79
CA TYR A 138 -18.60 11.76 -11.74
C TYR A 138 -17.33 12.53 -11.40
N GLN A 139 -17.08 13.67 -12.03
CA GLN A 139 -15.95 14.54 -11.72
C GLN A 139 -15.97 14.98 -10.25
N ASN A 140 -17.12 15.46 -9.78
CA ASN A 140 -17.34 15.91 -8.40
C ASN A 140 -17.11 14.80 -7.36
N SER A 141 -17.42 13.55 -7.71
CA SER A 141 -17.20 12.41 -6.83
C SER A 141 -15.75 11.92 -6.73
N GLY A 142 -14.85 12.55 -7.50
CA GLY A 142 -13.50 12.03 -7.70
C GLY A 142 -13.50 10.69 -8.46
N LEU A 143 -14.59 10.33 -9.15
CA LEU A 143 -14.63 9.20 -10.07
C LEU A 143 -13.84 9.52 -11.31
N VAL A 144 -12.57 9.20 -11.24
CA VAL A 144 -11.71 9.36 -12.38
C VAL A 144 -11.57 8.02 -13.06
N GLU A 145 -12.03 7.94 -14.30
CA GLU A 145 -11.85 6.76 -15.15
C GLU A 145 -10.36 6.39 -15.19
N LEU A 146 -10.05 5.17 -14.75
CA LEU A 146 -8.66 4.69 -14.71
C LEU A 146 -8.24 4.40 -16.15
N THR A 147 -7.32 5.19 -16.68
CA THR A 147 -6.68 4.90 -17.97
C THR A 147 -5.98 3.55 -17.90
N PRO A 148 -5.79 2.83 -19.03
CA PRO A 148 -5.04 1.56 -19.03
C PRO A 148 -3.66 1.68 -18.36
N GLU A 149 -2.94 2.77 -18.65
CA GLU A 149 -1.64 3.08 -18.03
C GLU A 149 -1.73 3.21 -16.51
N LEU A 150 -2.74 3.93 -16.00
CA LEU A 150 -2.92 4.08 -14.56
C LEU A 150 -3.29 2.76 -13.88
N LYS A 151 -4.10 1.92 -14.54
CA LYS A 151 -4.40 0.57 -14.04
C LYS A 151 -3.13 -0.27 -13.93
N GLU A 152 -2.26 -0.23 -14.95
CA GLU A 152 -1.00 -0.96 -14.94
C GLU A 152 -0.08 -0.51 -13.80
N LYS A 153 0.06 0.80 -13.57
CA LYS A 153 0.82 1.34 -12.44
C LYS A 153 0.27 0.87 -11.09
N ILE A 154 -1.06 0.89 -10.91
CA ILE A 154 -1.72 0.43 -9.68
C ILE A 154 -1.51 -1.07 -9.47
N GLU A 155 -1.71 -1.90 -10.49
CA GLU A 155 -1.49 -3.35 -10.39
C GLU A 155 -0.03 -3.68 -10.09
N LEU A 156 0.91 -2.91 -10.63
CA LEU A 156 2.33 -3.05 -10.31
C LEU A 156 2.61 -2.77 -8.83
N ILE A 157 2.03 -1.72 -8.25
CA ILE A 157 2.13 -1.42 -6.81
C ILE A 157 1.47 -2.53 -5.99
N LYS A 158 0.28 -3.01 -6.39
CA LYS A 158 -0.43 -4.11 -5.71
C LYS A 158 0.37 -5.40 -5.70
N SER A 159 1.13 -5.67 -6.77
CA SER A 159 2.00 -6.84 -6.84
C SER A 159 3.07 -6.87 -5.74
N ILE A 160 3.51 -5.71 -5.22
CA ILE A 160 4.48 -5.60 -4.11
C ILE A 160 3.88 -6.07 -2.78
N ALA A 161 2.59 -5.82 -2.59
CA ALA A 161 1.85 -6.20 -1.39
C ALA A 161 1.34 -7.64 -1.41
N THR A 162 1.77 -8.45 -2.38
CA THR A 162 1.43 -9.87 -2.40
C THR A 162 2.20 -10.65 -1.33
N ASN A 163 1.82 -11.91 -1.12
CA ASN A 163 2.55 -12.84 -0.24
C ASN A 163 2.66 -12.41 1.23
N GLY A 164 1.53 -11.98 1.80
CA GLY A 164 1.47 -11.51 3.19
C GLY A 164 1.82 -10.04 3.36
N GLY A 165 2.01 -9.30 2.27
CA GLY A 165 2.01 -7.84 2.27
C GLY A 165 0.59 -7.25 2.37
N GLU A 166 0.50 -5.93 2.34
CA GLU A 166 -0.76 -5.19 2.40
C GLU A 166 -0.62 -3.78 1.81
N ILE A 167 -1.77 -3.17 1.48
CA ILE A 167 -1.87 -1.76 1.15
C ILE A 167 -2.92 -1.11 2.05
N VAL A 168 -2.55 -0.03 2.74
CA VAL A 168 -3.48 0.80 3.52
C VAL A 168 -3.62 2.16 2.84
N GLY A 169 -4.84 2.48 2.41
CA GLY A 169 -5.12 3.66 1.57
C GLY A 169 -5.03 3.38 0.08
N GLU A 170 -5.27 2.13 -0.38
CA GLU A 170 -5.23 1.79 -1.81
C GLU A 170 -6.13 2.70 -2.65
N GLU A 171 -7.27 3.10 -2.10
CA GLU A 171 -8.23 4.01 -2.72
C GLU A 171 -7.68 5.43 -2.99
N GLU A 172 -6.56 5.80 -2.36
CA GLU A 172 -5.88 7.09 -2.52
C GLU A 172 -4.83 7.03 -3.66
N LEU A 173 -4.43 5.83 -4.14
CA LEU A 173 -3.43 5.68 -5.20
C LEU A 173 -3.83 6.35 -6.53
N PRO A 174 -5.08 6.26 -7.02
CA PRO A 174 -5.45 6.87 -8.29
C PRO A 174 -5.32 8.40 -8.31
N SER A 175 -5.52 9.08 -7.18
CA SER A 175 -5.35 10.53 -7.11
C SER A 175 -3.87 10.90 -7.01
N ILE A 176 -3.08 10.17 -6.22
CA ILE A 176 -1.63 10.37 -6.11
C ILE A 176 -0.95 10.21 -7.46
N LEU A 177 -1.24 9.12 -8.19
CA LEU A 177 -0.59 8.78 -9.46
C LEU A 177 -0.98 9.69 -10.63
N ARG A 178 -2.05 10.48 -10.51
CA ARG A 178 -2.44 11.50 -11.48
C ARG A 178 -1.85 12.88 -11.17
N SER A 179 -1.25 13.03 -10.00
CA SER A 179 -0.59 14.29 -9.64
C SER A 179 0.49 14.61 -10.68
N ASN A 180 0.58 15.89 -11.06
CA ASN A 180 1.69 16.39 -11.87
C ASN A 180 2.94 16.65 -11.00
N GLU A 181 2.86 16.41 -9.69
CA GLU A 181 4.00 16.54 -8.79
C GLU A 181 4.94 15.35 -8.89
N LYS A 182 6.22 15.58 -8.62
CA LYS A 182 7.21 14.51 -8.50
C LYS A 182 6.87 13.65 -7.29
N LEU A 183 6.61 12.37 -7.52
CA LEU A 183 6.24 11.40 -6.49
C LEU A 183 7.47 10.76 -5.86
N TYR A 184 7.46 10.65 -4.54
CA TYR A 184 8.52 9.99 -3.78
C TYR A 184 7.98 8.79 -3.02
N THR A 185 8.76 7.72 -3.02
CA THR A 185 8.63 6.59 -2.11
C THR A 185 9.98 6.32 -1.46
N TYR A 186 10.02 5.47 -0.44
CA TYR A 186 11.27 5.12 0.22
C TYR A 186 11.21 3.74 0.89
N ASP A 187 12.39 3.17 1.09
CA ASP A 187 12.64 2.07 2.04
C ASP A 187 13.92 2.37 2.83
N GLY A 188 13.94 1.95 4.10
CA GLY A 188 15.06 2.14 5.01
C GLY A 188 15.80 0.85 5.31
N PHE A 189 17.05 0.99 5.76
CA PHE A 189 17.82 -0.14 6.29
C PHE A 189 18.82 0.30 7.35
N GLU A 190 18.90 -0.48 8.42
CA GLU A 190 20.01 -0.43 9.37
C GLU A 190 21.23 -1.18 8.79
N PRO A 191 22.38 -0.52 8.56
CA PRO A 191 23.61 -1.19 8.18
C PRO A 191 24.11 -2.08 9.34
N SER A 192 23.98 -3.40 9.18
CA SER A 192 23.99 -4.35 10.32
C SER A 192 24.73 -5.66 10.07
N GLY A 193 25.51 -5.77 8.98
CA GLY A 193 26.34 -6.94 8.67
C GLY A 193 26.25 -7.29 7.20
N GLN A 194 26.39 -8.57 6.87
CA GLN A 194 26.12 -9.04 5.51
C GLN A 194 24.66 -8.78 5.08
N MET A 195 24.46 -8.53 3.78
CA MET A 195 23.15 -8.34 3.18
C MET A 195 22.60 -9.69 2.72
N HIS A 196 21.41 -10.05 3.19
CA HIS A 196 20.72 -11.25 2.70
C HIS A 196 19.91 -10.95 1.43
N ILE A 197 19.52 -11.99 0.70
CA ILE A 197 18.91 -11.88 -0.63
C ILE A 197 17.62 -11.05 -0.68
N ALA A 198 16.81 -11.06 0.38
CA ALA A 198 15.63 -10.19 0.45
C ALA A 198 15.98 -8.69 0.51
N GLN A 199 17.05 -8.32 1.22
CA GLN A 199 17.53 -6.92 1.26
C GLN A 199 18.18 -6.51 -0.06
N GLY A 200 18.75 -7.45 -0.82
CA GLY A 200 19.34 -7.20 -2.14
C GLY A 200 18.33 -7.28 -3.26
N ILE A 201 18.01 -8.50 -3.69
CA ILE A 201 17.22 -8.79 -4.90
C ILE A 201 15.76 -8.37 -4.76
N ILE A 202 15.04 -8.78 -3.70
CA ILE A 202 13.62 -8.43 -3.56
C ILE A 202 13.45 -6.91 -3.43
N ARG A 203 14.34 -6.26 -2.68
CA ARG A 203 14.34 -4.80 -2.58
C ARG A 203 14.59 -4.13 -3.93
N ALA A 204 15.53 -4.62 -4.74
CA ALA A 204 15.76 -4.11 -6.08
C ALA A 204 14.53 -4.32 -7.00
N ILE A 205 13.88 -5.49 -6.95
CA ILE A 205 12.62 -5.77 -7.66
C ILE A 205 11.55 -4.75 -7.27
N ASN A 206 11.27 -4.60 -5.97
CA ASN A 206 10.23 -3.69 -5.48
C ASN A 206 10.55 -2.22 -5.78
N THR A 207 11.83 -1.83 -5.69
CA THR A 207 12.31 -0.50 -6.08
C THR A 207 12.00 -0.23 -7.54
N ASN A 208 12.38 -1.15 -8.44
CA ASN A 208 12.14 -1.00 -9.87
C ASN A 208 10.65 -1.00 -10.23
N LYS A 209 9.82 -1.77 -9.49
CA LYS A 209 8.36 -1.74 -9.63
C LYS A 209 7.79 -0.36 -9.28
N MET A 210 8.21 0.23 -8.17
CA MET A 210 7.80 1.58 -7.80
C MET A 210 8.28 2.63 -8.81
N ILE A 211 9.50 2.51 -9.33
CA ILE A 211 10.04 3.41 -10.36
C ILE A 211 9.21 3.32 -11.65
N LYS A 212 8.91 2.11 -12.11
CA LYS A 212 8.01 1.86 -13.25
C LYS A 212 6.59 2.41 -13.00
N ALA A 213 6.14 2.45 -11.75
CA ALA A 213 4.88 3.07 -11.36
C ALA A 213 4.93 4.61 -11.30
N GLY A 214 6.09 5.24 -11.56
CA GLY A 214 6.25 6.69 -11.66
C GLY A 214 6.89 7.37 -10.44
N PHE A 215 7.46 6.61 -9.51
CA PHE A 215 8.09 7.17 -8.31
C PHE A 215 9.60 7.37 -8.46
N THR A 216 10.14 8.42 -7.83
CA THR A 216 11.55 8.45 -7.44
C THR A 216 11.72 7.71 -6.12
N PHE A 217 12.69 6.79 -6.05
CA PHE A 217 12.88 5.95 -4.89
C PHE A 217 14.01 6.48 -4.00
N ARG A 218 13.72 6.72 -2.72
CA ARG A 218 14.72 7.13 -1.73
C ARG A 218 15.19 5.93 -0.92
N MET A 219 16.46 5.58 -1.05
CA MET A 219 17.10 4.52 -0.27
C MET A 219 17.72 5.15 0.98
N TRP A 220 17.09 4.90 2.13
CA TRP A 220 17.48 5.50 3.41
C TRP A 220 18.52 4.65 4.14
N VAL A 221 19.78 5.10 4.08
CA VAL A 221 20.90 4.52 4.81
C VAL A 221 20.79 4.94 6.27
N ALA A 222 20.22 4.06 7.09
CA ALA A 222 19.79 4.38 8.44
C ALA A 222 20.93 4.24 9.46
N ASP A 223 22.05 4.96 9.27
CA ASP A 223 23.26 4.80 10.07
C ASP A 223 23.09 5.19 11.56
N TRP A 224 22.44 6.32 11.85
CA TRP A 224 22.08 6.67 13.24
C TRP A 224 21.07 5.70 13.84
N PHE A 225 20.10 5.20 13.07
CA PHE A 225 19.18 4.19 13.56
C PHE A 225 19.90 2.89 13.92
N GLY A 226 20.86 2.46 13.09
CA GLY A 226 21.76 1.36 13.42
C GLY A 226 22.54 1.60 14.71
N TYR A 227 23.05 2.81 14.91
CA TYR A 227 23.74 3.21 16.14
C TYR A 227 22.82 3.15 17.36
N LEU A 228 21.63 3.75 17.29
CA LEU A 228 20.63 3.75 18.38
C LEU A 228 20.13 2.34 18.73
N ASN A 229 20.14 1.42 17.76
CA ASN A 229 19.79 0.01 17.96
C ASN A 229 21.02 -0.90 18.21
N ASN A 230 22.17 -0.31 18.55
CA ASN A 230 23.41 -0.99 18.92
C ASN A 230 23.89 -2.01 17.87
N LYS A 231 23.77 -1.69 16.58
CA LYS A 231 24.38 -2.49 15.50
C LYS A 231 25.87 -2.24 15.48
N MET A 232 26.65 -3.25 15.07
CA MET A 232 28.11 -3.21 15.07
C MET A 232 28.69 -2.71 16.40
N ASP A 233 28.08 -3.15 17.51
CA ASP A 233 28.47 -2.77 18.88
C ASP A 233 28.45 -1.25 19.12
N GLY A 234 27.61 -0.52 18.38
CA GLY A 234 27.49 0.94 18.47
C GLY A 234 28.62 1.68 17.75
N ASP A 235 29.39 1.01 16.90
CA ASP A 235 30.49 1.62 16.15
C ASP A 235 29.98 2.29 14.86
N MET A 236 29.88 3.62 14.88
CA MET A 236 29.40 4.41 13.74
C MET A 236 30.24 4.23 12.48
N GLU A 237 31.56 4.08 12.61
CA GLU A 237 32.44 3.92 11.45
C GLU A 237 32.16 2.57 10.77
N LYS A 238 32.05 1.49 11.54
CA LYS A 238 31.67 0.17 11.02
C LYS A 238 30.28 0.20 10.38
N ILE A 239 29.31 0.86 11.00
CA ILE A 239 27.95 1.02 10.44
C ILE A 239 28.04 1.72 9.07
N GLN A 240 28.80 2.81 8.96
CA GLN A 240 28.94 3.54 7.70
C GLN A 240 29.69 2.75 6.63
N ILE A 241 30.69 1.95 6.99
CA ILE A 241 31.36 1.01 6.08
C ILE A 241 30.34 -0.01 5.54
N VAL A 242 29.52 -0.59 6.41
CA VAL A 242 28.45 -1.53 6.00
C VAL A 242 27.42 -0.85 5.11
N GLY A 243 27.09 0.42 5.35
CA GLY A 243 26.19 1.20 4.50
C GLY A 243 26.75 1.36 3.08
N LYS A 244 28.05 1.68 2.96
CA LYS A 244 28.74 1.77 1.66
C LYS A 244 28.78 0.42 0.95
N TYR A 245 29.07 -0.66 1.68
CA TYR A 245 29.01 -2.04 1.19
C TYR A 245 27.62 -2.38 0.61
N PHE A 246 26.54 -2.00 1.31
CA PHE A 246 25.18 -2.24 0.84
C PHE A 246 24.86 -1.49 -0.46
N ILE A 247 25.31 -0.24 -0.58
CA ILE A 247 25.15 0.55 -1.81
C ILE A 247 25.86 -0.14 -2.98
N GLU A 248 27.07 -0.66 -2.79
CA GLU A 248 27.79 -1.39 -3.84
C GLU A 248 27.06 -2.68 -4.27
N ILE A 249 26.38 -3.37 -3.36
CA ILE A 249 25.53 -4.51 -3.73
C ILE A 249 24.37 -4.06 -4.63
N TRP A 250 23.61 -3.03 -4.26
CA TRP A 250 22.46 -2.60 -5.08
C TRP A 250 22.87 -2.06 -6.44
N LYS A 251 24.05 -1.46 -6.55
CA LYS A 251 24.60 -1.07 -7.86
C LYS A 251 24.78 -2.24 -8.81
N ALA A 252 25.06 -3.43 -8.28
CA ALA A 252 25.26 -4.65 -9.06
C ALA A 252 24.02 -5.58 -9.07
N ALA A 253 23.01 -5.33 -8.24
CA ALA A 253 21.83 -6.20 -8.09
C ALA A 253 20.72 -5.94 -9.14
N GLY A 254 20.96 -5.08 -10.15
CA GLY A 254 19.96 -4.74 -11.17
C GLY A 254 18.92 -3.70 -10.71
N MET A 255 19.25 -2.89 -9.70
CA MET A 255 18.42 -1.74 -9.29
C MET A 255 18.53 -0.60 -10.31
N ASP A 256 17.43 0.08 -10.61
CA ASP A 256 17.44 1.23 -11.53
C ASP A 256 17.93 2.51 -10.84
N LEU A 257 19.25 2.66 -10.79
CA LEU A 257 19.92 3.74 -10.07
C LEU A 257 19.61 5.14 -10.62
N ASP A 258 19.17 5.25 -11.87
CA ASP A 258 18.87 6.54 -12.52
C ASP A 258 17.73 7.28 -11.79
N HIS A 259 16.88 6.55 -11.07
CA HIS A 259 15.74 7.06 -10.32
C HIS A 259 15.82 6.77 -8.81
N VAL A 260 17.02 6.42 -8.32
CA VAL A 260 17.26 6.14 -6.89
C VAL A 260 18.13 7.24 -6.27
N GLU A 261 17.68 7.76 -5.14
CA GLU A 261 18.44 8.69 -4.29
C GLU A 261 18.90 7.97 -3.02
N PHE A 262 20.21 7.77 -2.82
CA PHE A 262 20.75 7.28 -1.55
C PHE A 262 20.92 8.45 -0.58
N LEU A 263 20.24 8.38 0.56
CA LEU A 263 20.27 9.42 1.59
C LEU A 263 20.76 8.81 2.90
N TRP A 264 21.62 9.53 3.63
CA TRP A 264 22.18 9.07 4.91
C TRP A 264 21.58 9.83 6.07
N THR A 265 21.25 9.16 7.17
CA THR A 265 20.67 9.86 8.33
C THR A 265 21.60 10.92 8.90
N SER A 266 22.91 10.65 8.85
CA SER A 266 23.94 11.61 9.27
C SER A 266 23.83 12.97 8.58
N ASP A 267 23.32 13.03 7.34
CA ASP A 267 23.17 14.29 6.59
C ASP A 267 21.96 15.14 7.04
N PHE A 268 21.06 14.56 7.84
CA PHE A 268 19.81 15.20 8.24
C PHE A 268 19.67 15.36 9.75
N ILE A 269 20.30 14.48 10.54
CA ILE A 269 20.11 14.45 11.98
C ILE A 269 20.65 15.71 12.69
N GLY A 270 21.56 16.47 12.09
CA GLY A 270 22.02 17.74 12.66
C GLY A 270 21.02 18.90 12.53
N LYS A 271 19.93 18.74 11.78
CA LYS A 271 19.04 19.85 11.40
C LYS A 271 18.05 20.16 12.53
N LYS A 272 17.92 21.45 12.86
CA LYS A 272 17.02 21.92 13.93
C LYS A 272 15.56 21.54 13.64
N GLU A 273 15.11 21.74 12.41
CA GLU A 273 13.73 21.51 11.97
C GLU A 273 13.33 20.02 12.01
N TYR A 274 14.34 19.14 11.89
CA TYR A 274 14.17 17.71 12.06
C TYR A 274 13.77 17.39 13.51
N TRP A 275 14.58 17.85 14.47
CA TRP A 275 14.31 17.61 15.90
C TRP A 275 13.07 18.33 16.42
N GLU A 276 12.75 19.51 15.91
CA GLU A 276 11.47 20.16 16.21
C GLU A 276 10.28 19.25 15.87
N THR A 277 10.35 18.54 14.74
CA THR A 277 9.30 17.61 14.33
C THR A 277 9.31 16.35 15.19
N VAL A 278 10.49 15.78 15.48
CA VAL A 278 10.63 14.63 16.40
C VAL A 278 9.97 14.93 17.75
N MET A 279 10.23 16.12 18.31
CA MET A 279 9.64 16.56 19.58
C MET A 279 8.13 16.80 19.47
N ARG A 280 7.65 17.32 18.34
CA ARG A 280 6.20 17.46 18.09
C ARG A 280 5.52 16.09 18.06
N VAL A 281 6.11 15.09 17.42
CA VAL A 281 5.58 13.71 17.40
C VAL A 281 5.51 13.16 18.82
N ALA A 282 6.61 13.25 19.58
CA ALA A 282 6.67 12.79 20.95
C ALA A 282 5.61 13.45 21.86
N LYS A 283 5.28 14.73 21.62
CA LYS A 283 4.24 15.47 22.37
C LYS A 283 2.81 15.03 22.05
N HIS A 284 2.54 14.53 20.84
CA HIS A 284 1.19 14.19 20.38
C HIS A 284 0.89 12.68 20.41
N THR A 285 1.71 11.93 21.11
CA THR A 285 1.53 10.48 21.29
C THR A 285 1.80 10.11 22.75
N THR A 286 1.29 8.96 23.16
CA THR A 286 1.58 8.44 24.50
C THR A 286 2.81 7.55 24.46
N LEU A 287 3.52 7.44 25.59
CA LEU A 287 4.64 6.51 25.72
C LEU A 287 4.21 5.08 25.37
N LYS A 288 3.04 4.63 25.85
CA LYS A 288 2.48 3.31 25.53
C LYS A 288 2.27 3.10 24.03
N ARG A 289 1.78 4.11 23.31
CA ARG A 289 1.62 4.03 21.85
C ARG A 289 2.97 3.95 21.15
N MET A 290 3.98 4.67 21.63
CA MET A 290 5.33 4.62 21.08
C MET A 290 6.00 3.27 21.31
N LEU A 291 5.90 2.71 22.52
CA LEU A 291 6.44 1.39 22.86
C LEU A 291 5.89 0.27 21.97
N ARG A 292 4.63 0.35 21.55
CA ARG A 292 4.04 -0.63 20.60
C ARG A 292 4.71 -0.65 19.24
N THR A 293 5.40 0.43 18.86
CA THR A 293 6.09 0.56 17.57
C THR A 293 7.55 0.09 17.61
N THR A 294 8.08 -0.36 18.75
CA THR A 294 9.50 -0.78 18.86
C THR A 294 9.83 -2.06 18.09
N GLU A 295 8.83 -2.80 17.62
CA GLU A 295 9.03 -3.95 16.74
C GLU A 295 9.69 -3.60 15.40
N ILE A 296 9.58 -2.35 14.95
CA ILE A 296 10.22 -1.87 13.71
C ILE A 296 11.75 -2.01 13.73
N MET A 297 12.34 -2.04 14.93
CA MET A 297 13.78 -2.25 15.15
C MET A 297 14.11 -3.65 15.72
N GLY A 298 13.14 -4.56 15.70
CA GLY A 298 13.27 -5.93 16.19
C GLY A 298 13.26 -6.07 17.71
N ARG A 299 12.59 -5.15 18.43
CA ARG A 299 12.44 -5.17 19.89
C ARG A 299 10.97 -5.37 20.27
N LYS A 300 10.70 -5.94 21.45
CA LYS A 300 9.34 -6.07 22.00
C LYS A 300 9.05 -4.93 22.98
N GLU A 301 7.76 -4.68 23.23
CA GLU A 301 7.30 -3.66 24.21
C GLU A 301 7.84 -3.93 25.64
N ASN A 302 8.03 -5.20 26.00
CA ASN A 302 8.48 -5.62 27.33
C ASN A 302 9.99 -5.87 27.43
N ASP A 303 10.76 -5.61 26.36
CA ASP A 303 12.22 -5.72 26.44
C ASP A 303 12.78 -4.59 27.32
N GLU A 304 14.01 -4.75 27.81
CA GLU A 304 14.74 -3.65 28.42
C GLU A 304 15.20 -2.67 27.33
N LEU A 305 14.48 -1.54 27.21
CA LEU A 305 14.69 -0.55 26.16
C LEU A 305 15.48 0.65 26.69
N SER A 306 16.44 1.12 25.89
CA SER A 306 17.09 2.41 26.15
C SER A 306 16.17 3.58 25.80
N ALA A 307 16.42 4.76 26.39
CA ALA A 307 15.66 5.97 26.05
C ALA A 307 15.78 6.33 24.56
N ALA A 308 16.94 6.04 23.95
CA ALA A 308 17.15 6.20 22.50
C ALA A 308 16.16 5.37 21.66
N GLN A 309 15.82 4.16 22.11
CA GLN A 309 14.86 3.29 21.43
C GLN A 309 13.40 3.76 21.58
N ILE A 310 13.12 4.68 22.50
CA ILE A 310 11.81 5.35 22.56
C ILE A 310 11.75 6.50 21.54
N ILE A 311 12.87 7.16 21.27
CA ILE A 311 12.98 8.27 20.31
C ILE A 311 13.03 7.76 18.86
N TYR A 312 13.59 6.56 18.65
CA TYR A 312 13.72 5.94 17.33
C TYR A 312 12.44 6.01 16.48
N PRO A 313 11.24 5.60 16.93
CA PRO A 313 10.07 5.63 16.06
C PRO A 313 9.56 7.05 15.80
N CYS A 314 9.81 8.02 16.70
CA CYS A 314 9.55 9.44 16.43
C CYS A 314 10.44 9.97 15.29
N MET A 315 11.69 9.52 15.23
CA MET A 315 12.63 9.85 14.15
C MET A 315 12.17 9.23 12.83
N GLN A 316 11.82 7.94 12.82
CA GLN A 316 11.35 7.27 11.60
C GLN A 316 10.02 7.87 11.08
N PHE A 317 9.11 8.27 11.97
CA PHE A 317 7.94 9.07 11.58
C PHE A 317 8.36 10.38 10.91
N THR A 318 9.33 11.09 11.50
CA THR A 318 9.79 12.38 11.00
C THR A 318 10.42 12.25 9.62
N ASP A 319 11.16 11.16 9.37
CA ASP A 319 11.79 10.87 8.09
C ASP A 319 10.78 10.88 6.94
N ILE A 320 9.61 10.23 7.12
CA ILE A 320 8.54 10.13 6.11
C ILE A 320 8.18 11.51 5.54
N PHE A 321 8.03 12.51 6.41
CA PHE A 321 7.53 13.82 6.02
C PHE A 321 8.62 14.84 5.75
N LYS A 322 9.66 14.90 6.60
CA LYS A 322 10.67 15.97 6.54
C LYS A 322 11.83 15.65 5.61
N VAL A 323 12.16 14.37 5.44
CA VAL A 323 13.29 13.93 4.61
C VAL A 323 12.78 13.32 3.31
N MET A 324 11.96 12.27 3.43
CA MET A 324 11.49 11.46 2.31
C MET A 324 10.41 12.15 1.50
N LYS A 325 9.60 13.02 2.12
CA LYS A 325 8.47 13.70 1.48
C LYS A 325 7.60 12.75 0.66
N CYS A 326 7.38 11.53 1.17
CA CYS A 326 6.80 10.45 0.41
C CYS A 326 5.27 10.41 0.53
N GLN A 327 4.60 10.29 -0.61
CA GLN A 327 3.15 10.11 -0.70
C GLN A 327 2.79 8.64 -0.47
N VAL A 328 3.73 7.74 -0.75
CA VAL A 328 3.63 6.30 -0.54
C VAL A 328 4.85 5.82 0.23
N THR A 329 4.66 5.10 1.33
CA THR A 329 5.75 4.41 2.05
C THR A 329 5.84 2.97 1.56
N GLN A 330 6.99 2.52 1.05
CA GLN A 330 7.19 1.16 0.56
C GLN A 330 8.23 0.44 1.43
N LEU A 331 7.79 -0.27 2.47
CA LEU A 331 8.67 -0.95 3.44
C LEU A 331 8.17 -2.37 3.72
N GLY A 332 8.91 -3.15 4.52
CA GLY A 332 8.47 -4.47 4.95
C GLY A 332 7.28 -4.40 5.91
N LEU A 333 6.50 -5.48 6.01
CA LEU A 333 5.39 -5.59 6.96
C LEU A 333 5.82 -5.33 8.42
N ASP A 334 7.07 -5.60 8.77
CA ASP A 334 7.62 -5.30 10.10
C ASP A 334 7.75 -3.79 10.40
N GLN A 335 7.65 -2.93 9.39
CA GLN A 335 7.64 -1.47 9.51
C GLN A 335 6.21 -0.89 9.60
N ARG A 336 5.17 -1.72 9.49
CA ARG A 336 3.76 -1.31 9.44
C ARG A 336 3.37 -0.35 10.57
N LYS A 337 3.81 -0.61 11.80
CA LYS A 337 3.30 0.11 12.99
C LYS A 337 3.65 1.60 12.98
N VAL A 338 4.87 1.97 12.58
CA VAL A 338 5.25 3.39 12.48
C VAL A 338 4.62 4.07 11.26
N ASN A 339 4.43 3.33 10.17
CA ASN A 339 3.72 3.80 8.99
C ASN A 339 2.23 4.09 9.29
N MET A 340 1.58 3.25 10.10
CA MET A 340 0.23 3.52 10.60
C MET A 340 0.20 4.72 11.55
N LEU A 341 1.18 4.83 12.45
CA LEU A 341 1.33 6.03 13.28
C LEU A 341 1.44 7.30 12.41
N ALA A 342 2.21 7.25 11.32
CA ALA A 342 2.33 8.32 10.33
C ALA A 342 1.01 8.68 9.66
N ARG A 343 0.22 7.69 9.24
CA ARG A 343 -1.12 7.92 8.66
C ARG A 343 -2.10 8.53 9.67
N GLU A 344 -2.07 8.08 10.91
CA GLU A 344 -3.02 8.52 11.95
C GLU A 344 -2.69 9.91 12.49
N LEU A 345 -1.41 10.16 12.82
CA LEU A 345 -0.99 11.39 13.48
C LEU A 345 -0.49 12.48 12.50
N GLY A 346 -0.12 12.11 11.27
CA GLY A 346 0.33 13.04 10.23
C GLY A 346 -0.60 14.25 10.05
N PRO A 347 -1.91 14.05 9.80
CA PRO A 347 -2.88 15.14 9.62
C PRO A 347 -2.97 16.10 10.82
N GLU A 348 -2.95 15.58 12.05
CA GLU A 348 -2.99 16.41 13.26
C GLU A 348 -1.75 17.30 13.40
N LEU A 349 -0.61 16.85 12.85
CA LEU A 349 0.64 17.60 12.82
C LEU A 349 0.79 18.50 11.57
N GLY A 350 -0.24 18.56 10.71
CA GLY A 350 -0.23 19.36 9.49
C GLY A 350 0.51 18.71 8.32
N PHE A 351 0.68 17.38 8.34
CA PHE A 351 1.21 16.61 7.23
C PHE A 351 0.10 15.89 6.45
N TRP A 352 0.43 15.41 5.24
CA TRP A 352 -0.49 14.57 4.46
C TRP A 352 -0.57 13.15 5.05
N LYS A 353 -1.50 12.35 4.53
CA LYS A 353 -1.72 10.96 4.92
C LYS A 353 -1.05 10.04 3.89
N PRO A 354 0.09 9.39 4.18
CA PRO A 354 0.85 8.63 3.19
C PRO A 354 0.26 7.25 2.97
N VAL A 355 0.06 6.79 1.73
CA VAL A 355 -0.37 5.41 1.44
C VAL A 355 0.71 4.44 1.89
N VAL A 356 0.34 3.37 2.57
CA VAL A 356 1.30 2.39 3.10
C VAL A 356 1.26 1.15 2.26
N VAL A 357 2.36 0.84 1.58
CA VAL A 357 2.56 -0.36 0.77
C VAL A 357 3.58 -1.24 1.48
N SER A 358 3.10 -2.23 2.22
CA SER A 358 3.94 -3.15 2.96
C SER A 358 4.21 -4.40 2.14
N HIS A 359 5.47 -4.75 1.88
CA HIS A 359 5.80 -6.02 1.24
C HIS A 359 5.86 -7.17 2.26
N GLY A 360 5.51 -8.37 1.81
CA GLY A 360 5.64 -9.60 2.60
C GLY A 360 7.10 -9.91 2.97
N LEU A 361 7.29 -10.71 4.02
CA LEU A 361 8.62 -11.10 4.48
C LEU A 361 9.04 -12.42 3.82
N LEU A 362 10.25 -12.46 3.23
CA LEU A 362 10.80 -13.69 2.65
C LEU A 362 11.11 -14.71 3.77
N LYS A 363 10.63 -15.94 3.58
CA LYS A 363 10.83 -17.03 4.54
C LYS A 363 12.31 -17.41 4.67
N GLY A 364 12.73 -17.78 5.87
CA GLY A 364 14.01 -18.43 6.13
C GLY A 364 14.00 -19.86 5.60
N LEU A 365 15.19 -20.40 5.31
CA LEU A 365 15.33 -21.75 4.73
C LEU A 365 14.98 -22.90 5.70
N ASN A 366 14.71 -22.59 6.96
CA ASN A 366 14.43 -23.58 8.00
C ASN A 366 12.98 -24.09 7.98
N LYS A 367 12.73 -25.16 8.74
CA LYS A 367 11.38 -25.62 9.05
C LYS A 367 10.57 -24.48 9.69
N PRO A 368 9.28 -24.32 9.31
CA PRO A 368 8.37 -23.36 9.93
C PRO A 368 8.28 -23.53 11.45
N VAL A 369 8.00 -22.42 12.13
CA VAL A 369 7.81 -22.42 13.59
C VAL A 369 6.43 -23.04 13.91
N GLU A 370 6.39 -23.97 14.85
CA GLU A 370 5.16 -24.61 15.32
C GLU A 370 4.57 -23.80 16.49
N GLY A 371 3.24 -23.60 16.52
CA GLY A 371 2.54 -22.91 17.61
C GLY A 371 1.33 -22.09 17.17
N LYS A 372 0.52 -21.65 18.15
CA LYS A 372 -0.55 -20.66 17.94
C LYS A 372 0.04 -19.26 18.00
N MET A 373 0.29 -18.68 16.83
CA MET A 373 0.69 -17.27 16.65
C MET A 373 -0.29 -16.64 15.66
N ASP A 374 -0.47 -15.32 15.73
CA ASP A 374 -1.18 -14.63 14.65
C ASP A 374 -0.35 -14.62 13.35
N ALA A 375 -0.97 -14.28 12.22
CA ALA A 375 -0.33 -14.35 10.92
C ALA A 375 0.89 -13.43 10.78
N THR A 376 0.89 -12.27 11.44
CA THR A 376 1.98 -11.29 11.37
C THR A 376 3.15 -11.75 12.23
N GLU A 377 2.88 -12.18 13.46
CA GLU A 377 3.89 -12.75 14.36
C GLU A 377 4.57 -13.97 13.74
N ARG A 378 3.78 -14.87 13.12
CA ARG A 378 4.31 -16.04 12.40
C ARG A 378 5.21 -15.64 11.24
N ALA A 379 4.81 -14.66 10.42
CA ALA A 379 5.63 -14.17 9.31
C ALA A 379 6.96 -13.57 9.80
N ILE A 380 6.94 -12.82 10.91
CA ILE A 380 8.15 -12.26 11.52
C ILE A 380 9.06 -13.36 12.07
N ALA A 381 8.50 -14.38 12.74
CA ALA A 381 9.26 -15.49 13.31
C ALA A 381 9.91 -16.39 12.23
N MET A 382 9.27 -16.49 11.07
CA MET A 382 9.74 -17.29 9.94
C MET A 382 10.69 -16.53 8.99
N LYS A 383 10.95 -15.23 9.21
CA LYS A 383 11.82 -14.44 8.32
C LYS A 383 13.28 -14.88 8.41
N MET A 384 14.05 -14.66 7.34
CA MET A 384 15.50 -14.89 7.35
C MET A 384 16.18 -14.09 8.47
N SER A 385 17.15 -14.72 9.15
CA SER A 385 17.92 -14.09 10.22
C SER A 385 19.43 -14.14 9.95
N LYS A 386 20.10 -13.01 10.13
CA LYS A 386 21.57 -12.91 10.05
C LYS A 386 22.27 -13.70 11.17
N SER A 387 21.59 -13.96 12.29
CA SER A 387 22.15 -14.71 13.42
C SER A 387 22.27 -16.22 13.17
N LYS A 388 21.62 -16.73 12.13
CA LYS A 388 21.72 -18.14 11.71
C LYS A 388 22.13 -18.17 10.22
N PRO A 389 23.44 -18.10 9.92
CA PRO A 389 23.93 -17.89 8.55
C PRO A 389 23.45 -18.92 7.52
N ASP A 390 23.20 -20.16 7.92
CA ASP A 390 22.72 -21.22 7.03
C ASP A 390 21.23 -21.13 6.70
N THR A 391 20.49 -20.24 7.36
CA THR A 391 19.04 -20.07 7.14
C THR A 391 18.73 -18.89 6.23
N ALA A 392 19.77 -18.21 5.72
CA ALA A 392 19.69 -17.07 4.83
C ALA A 392 20.73 -17.20 3.70
N ILE A 393 20.32 -16.82 2.49
CA ILE A 393 21.26 -16.61 1.37
C ILE A 393 21.79 -15.18 1.46
N PHE A 394 23.10 -15.00 1.44
CA PHE A 394 23.76 -13.70 1.37
C PHE A 394 24.09 -13.32 -0.07
N MET A 395 24.10 -12.02 -0.35
CA MET A 395 24.39 -11.47 -1.68
C MET A 395 25.83 -11.71 -2.16
N THR A 396 26.69 -12.18 -1.27
CA THR A 396 28.10 -12.50 -1.51
C THR A 396 28.43 -13.96 -1.19
N ASP A 397 27.43 -14.81 -0.96
CA ASP A 397 27.64 -16.26 -0.84
C ASP A 397 28.28 -16.79 -2.14
N THR A 398 29.20 -17.75 -2.00
CA THR A 398 29.77 -18.47 -3.15
C THR A 398 28.70 -19.28 -3.88
N LYS A 399 29.01 -19.78 -5.08
CA LYS A 399 28.08 -20.65 -5.82
C LYS A 399 27.72 -21.89 -5.01
N GLU A 400 28.73 -22.48 -4.40
CA GLU A 400 28.68 -23.69 -3.59
C GLU A 400 27.90 -23.44 -2.29
N ASP A 401 28.03 -22.26 -1.68
CA ASP A 401 27.23 -21.90 -0.49
C ASP A 401 25.74 -21.81 -0.80
N VAL A 402 25.36 -21.20 -1.94
CA VAL A 402 23.97 -21.13 -2.36
C VAL A 402 23.41 -22.53 -2.59
N GLU A 403 24.12 -23.37 -3.34
CA GLU A 403 23.72 -24.76 -3.61
C GLU A 403 23.55 -25.55 -2.31
N ARG A 404 24.54 -25.50 -1.42
CA ARG A 404 24.52 -26.17 -0.12
C ARG A 404 23.35 -25.72 0.76
N LYS A 405 23.09 -24.41 0.85
CA LYS A 405 22.01 -23.86 1.67
C LYS A 405 20.63 -24.23 1.11
N ILE A 406 20.43 -24.13 -0.21
CA ILE A 406 19.18 -24.52 -0.87
C ILE A 406 18.94 -26.04 -0.77
N GLN A 407 19.99 -26.85 -0.90
CA GLN A 407 19.88 -28.30 -0.74
C GLN A 407 19.37 -28.68 0.67
N LYS A 408 19.84 -28.00 1.71
CA LYS A 408 19.43 -28.21 3.11
C LYS A 408 18.07 -27.59 3.48
N ALA A 409 17.51 -26.72 2.64
CA ALA A 409 16.31 -25.98 2.97
C ALA A 409 15.09 -26.88 3.20
N TYR A 410 14.15 -26.42 4.02
CA TYR A 410 12.84 -27.06 4.15
C TYR A 410 12.07 -27.00 2.83
N CYS A 411 11.61 -28.15 2.32
CA CYS A 411 10.88 -28.25 1.06
C CYS A 411 10.19 -29.62 1.00
N PRO A 412 9.11 -29.85 1.77
CA PRO A 412 8.41 -31.13 1.77
C PRO A 412 7.67 -31.33 0.46
N GLU A 413 7.63 -32.56 -0.04
CA GLU A 413 6.94 -32.90 -1.28
C GLU A 413 5.42 -32.65 -1.18
N GLY A 414 4.85 -31.94 -2.15
CA GLY A 414 3.42 -31.64 -2.19
C GLY A 414 2.95 -30.53 -1.25
N GLU A 415 3.77 -30.14 -0.27
CA GLU A 415 3.45 -29.08 0.69
C GLU A 415 3.79 -27.70 0.11
N ILE A 416 2.74 -26.93 -0.19
CA ILE A 416 2.86 -25.58 -0.73
C ILE A 416 2.89 -24.50 0.35
N ASP A 417 2.21 -24.76 1.47
CA ASP A 417 2.13 -23.83 2.58
C ASP A 417 3.46 -23.79 3.32
N ASP A 418 3.92 -22.58 3.63
CA ASP A 418 5.16 -22.35 4.39
C ASP A 418 6.42 -22.99 3.80
N ASN A 419 6.44 -23.21 2.49
CA ASN A 419 7.59 -23.75 1.77
C ASN A 419 8.52 -22.61 1.28
N PRO A 420 9.73 -22.45 1.87
CA PRO A 420 10.63 -21.37 1.49
C PRO A 420 11.15 -21.49 0.05
N ILE A 421 11.28 -22.69 -0.51
CA ILE A 421 11.76 -22.83 -1.88
C ILE A 421 10.72 -22.30 -2.87
N LEU A 422 9.44 -22.61 -2.67
CA LEU A 422 8.35 -22.03 -3.47
C LEU A 422 8.23 -20.52 -3.26
N ASP A 423 8.45 -20.05 -2.03
CA ASP A 423 8.48 -18.63 -1.69
C ASP A 423 9.55 -17.87 -2.49
N TYR A 424 10.73 -18.47 -2.69
CA TYR A 424 11.84 -17.88 -3.45
C TYR A 424 11.54 -17.91 -4.95
N CYS A 425 10.92 -18.99 -5.45
CA CYS A 425 10.42 -19.00 -6.82
C CYS A 425 9.47 -17.82 -7.05
N LYS A 426 8.44 -17.69 -6.20
CA LYS A 426 7.39 -16.68 -6.33
C LYS A 426 7.90 -15.26 -6.21
N GLN A 427 8.68 -14.95 -5.18
CA GLN A 427 9.06 -13.57 -4.85
C GLN A 427 10.34 -13.09 -5.55
N ILE A 428 11.19 -14.01 -6.01
CA ILE A 428 12.49 -13.66 -6.61
C ILE A 428 12.52 -14.09 -8.08
N ILE A 429 12.39 -15.39 -8.34
CA ILE A 429 12.70 -15.93 -9.67
C ILE A 429 11.68 -15.44 -10.70
N PHE A 430 10.37 -15.64 -10.45
CA PHE A 430 9.31 -15.20 -11.37
C PHE A 430 9.18 -13.67 -11.48
N GLU A 431 9.79 -12.93 -10.56
CA GLU A 431 9.80 -11.47 -10.52
C GLU A 431 11.11 -10.86 -11.05
N ALA A 432 12.10 -11.69 -11.40
CA ALA A 432 13.43 -11.27 -11.81
C ALA A 432 13.45 -10.38 -13.06
N HIS A 433 12.43 -10.49 -13.91
CA HIS A 433 12.28 -9.66 -15.11
C HIS A 433 12.08 -8.16 -14.78
N HIS A 434 11.82 -7.81 -13.52
CA HIS A 434 11.84 -6.41 -13.06
C HIS A 434 13.24 -5.85 -12.79
N LEU A 435 14.28 -6.70 -12.69
CA LEU A 435 15.66 -6.27 -12.49
C LEU A 435 16.30 -5.84 -13.81
N LYS A 436 17.02 -4.72 -13.80
CA LYS A 436 17.75 -4.17 -14.94
C LYS A 436 18.84 -5.16 -15.37
N GLY A 437 18.82 -5.58 -16.63
CA GLY A 437 19.77 -6.55 -17.18
C GLY A 437 19.42 -8.02 -16.94
N GLN A 438 18.26 -8.32 -16.35
CA GLN A 438 17.75 -9.69 -16.14
C GLN A 438 16.40 -9.93 -16.84
N GLU A 439 15.98 -9.04 -17.74
CA GLU A 439 14.71 -9.12 -18.46
C GLU A 439 14.57 -10.41 -19.27
N GLY A 440 15.72 -10.94 -19.74
CA GLY A 440 15.80 -12.19 -20.50
C GLY A 440 15.91 -13.46 -19.66
N LEU A 441 16.09 -13.39 -18.34
CA LEU A 441 16.40 -14.56 -17.50
C LEU A 441 15.33 -15.65 -17.58
N LEU A 442 14.06 -15.25 -17.68
CA LEU A 442 12.91 -16.13 -17.81
C LEU A 442 12.22 -16.03 -19.16
N LYS A 443 12.90 -15.57 -20.22
CA LYS A 443 12.31 -15.46 -21.57
C LYS A 443 11.66 -16.77 -22.02
N ASP A 444 12.34 -17.89 -21.78
CA ASP A 444 11.85 -19.22 -22.14
C ASP A 444 11.04 -19.89 -21.01
N GLY A 445 10.89 -19.23 -19.85
CA GLY A 445 10.25 -19.76 -18.64
C GLY A 445 11.26 -20.32 -17.64
N PHE A 446 10.77 -20.71 -16.47
CA PHE A 446 11.57 -21.37 -15.43
C PHE A 446 11.67 -22.86 -15.73
N THR A 447 12.82 -23.30 -16.22
CA THR A 447 13.10 -24.70 -16.57
C THR A 447 13.70 -25.48 -15.40
N VAL A 448 13.09 -26.61 -15.04
CA VAL A 448 13.64 -27.61 -14.15
C VAL A 448 14.17 -28.78 -14.98
N LYS A 449 15.49 -28.99 -14.93
CA LYS A 449 16.15 -30.09 -15.64
C LYS A 449 16.03 -31.39 -14.85
N ARG A 450 15.58 -32.46 -15.50
CA ARG A 450 15.34 -33.75 -14.84
C ARG A 450 15.66 -34.90 -15.77
N ASP A 451 16.14 -36.00 -15.21
CA ASP A 451 16.32 -37.23 -15.97
C ASP A 451 15.00 -37.66 -16.64
N GLN A 452 15.10 -38.25 -17.83
CA GLN A 452 13.94 -38.71 -18.59
C GLN A 452 13.08 -39.73 -17.82
N LYS A 453 13.69 -40.52 -16.93
CA LYS A 453 13.02 -41.46 -16.02
C LYS A 453 12.11 -40.79 -14.98
N PHE A 454 12.27 -39.49 -14.74
CA PHE A 454 11.47 -38.66 -13.83
C PHE A 454 10.58 -37.66 -14.57
N GLY A 455 10.31 -37.91 -15.87
CA GLY A 455 9.42 -37.08 -16.69
C GLY A 455 10.12 -36.05 -17.57
N GLY A 456 11.46 -35.99 -17.54
CA GLY A 456 12.24 -35.06 -18.35
C GLY A 456 12.11 -33.59 -17.93
N ASP A 457 12.81 -32.73 -18.67
CA ASP A 457 12.80 -31.28 -18.46
C ASP A 457 11.38 -30.72 -18.54
N VAL A 458 11.03 -29.88 -17.57
CA VAL A 458 9.75 -29.17 -17.53
C VAL A 458 10.00 -27.68 -17.43
N THR A 459 9.16 -26.87 -18.09
CA THR A 459 9.30 -25.42 -18.11
C THR A 459 7.99 -24.75 -17.74
N TYR A 460 8.06 -23.83 -16.78
CA TYR A 460 6.92 -23.10 -16.24
C TYR A 460 6.94 -21.64 -16.69
N LYS A 461 5.84 -21.14 -17.26
CA LYS A 461 5.74 -19.74 -17.71
C LYS A 461 5.31 -18.81 -16.58
N ILE A 462 4.47 -19.32 -15.68
CA ILE A 462 3.96 -18.58 -14.52
C ILE A 462 4.07 -19.43 -13.26
N PHE A 463 4.20 -18.77 -12.10
CA PHE A 463 4.39 -19.45 -10.82
C PHE A 463 3.24 -20.43 -10.48
N SER A 464 2.01 -20.13 -10.86
CA SER A 464 0.85 -20.99 -10.57
C SER A 464 0.91 -22.36 -11.25
N GLU A 465 1.59 -22.47 -12.40
CA GLU A 465 1.81 -23.77 -13.05
C GLU A 465 2.79 -24.63 -12.23
N LEU A 466 3.89 -24.01 -11.77
CA LEU A 466 4.87 -24.67 -10.90
C LEU A 466 4.25 -25.12 -9.59
N GLU A 467 3.47 -24.25 -8.95
CA GLU A 467 2.79 -24.54 -7.68
C GLU A 467 1.81 -25.71 -7.83
N ALA A 468 1.04 -25.76 -8.92
CA ALA A 468 0.10 -26.84 -9.19
C ALA A 468 0.79 -28.20 -9.40
N ASP A 469 1.88 -28.23 -10.17
CA ASP A 469 2.66 -29.45 -10.40
C ASP A 469 3.39 -29.92 -9.13
N TYR A 470 3.89 -28.99 -8.32
CA TYR A 470 4.49 -29.32 -7.03
C TYR A 470 3.45 -29.90 -6.06
N LYS A 471 2.27 -29.27 -5.94
CA LYS A 471 1.15 -29.74 -5.11
C LYS A 471 0.67 -31.14 -5.49
N THR A 472 0.62 -31.43 -6.79
CA THR A 472 0.22 -32.74 -7.33
C THR A 472 1.37 -33.75 -7.39
N LYS A 473 2.54 -33.42 -6.81
CA LYS A 473 3.72 -34.29 -6.73
C LYS A 473 4.27 -34.72 -8.09
N LYS A 474 4.02 -33.93 -9.14
CA LYS A 474 4.63 -34.12 -10.47
C LYS A 474 6.03 -33.53 -10.55
N LEU A 475 6.36 -32.64 -9.62
CA LEU A 475 7.68 -32.02 -9.47
C LEU A 475 8.26 -32.39 -8.10
N PHE A 476 9.42 -33.06 -8.08
CA PHE A 476 10.07 -33.49 -6.85
C PHE A 476 10.88 -32.36 -6.20
N PRO A 477 10.98 -32.33 -4.86
CA PRO A 477 11.72 -31.29 -4.14
C PRO A 477 13.20 -31.15 -4.54
N LEU A 478 13.87 -32.27 -4.83
CA LEU A 478 15.29 -32.24 -5.17
C LEU A 478 15.54 -31.52 -6.50
N ASP A 479 14.74 -31.84 -7.52
CA ASP A 479 14.83 -31.22 -8.84
C ASP A 479 14.55 -29.71 -8.75
N LEU A 480 13.49 -29.34 -8.00
CA LEU A 480 13.14 -27.95 -7.77
C LEU A 480 14.28 -27.20 -7.07
N LYS A 481 14.88 -27.77 -6.02
CA LYS A 481 16.01 -27.17 -5.30
C LYS A 481 17.22 -26.92 -6.20
N VAL A 482 17.57 -27.89 -7.05
CA VAL A 482 18.70 -27.75 -7.98
C VAL A 482 18.43 -26.61 -8.96
N ALA A 483 17.23 -26.55 -9.54
CA ALA A 483 16.85 -25.46 -10.43
C ALA A 483 16.87 -24.11 -9.70
N VAL A 484 16.26 -24.01 -8.52
CA VAL A 484 16.25 -22.78 -7.71
C VAL A 484 17.68 -22.30 -7.43
N ALA A 485 18.58 -23.18 -7.00
CA ALA A 485 19.97 -22.81 -6.75
C ALA A 485 20.67 -22.25 -8.01
N ASP A 486 20.43 -22.85 -9.19
CA ASP A 486 20.97 -22.36 -10.46
C ASP A 486 20.47 -20.94 -10.80
N TYR A 487 19.16 -20.69 -10.70
CA TYR A 487 18.60 -19.36 -10.97
C TYR A 487 19.03 -18.31 -9.94
N LEU A 488 19.10 -18.66 -8.65
CA LEU A 488 19.62 -17.75 -7.63
C LEU A 488 21.10 -17.43 -7.88
N ASN A 489 21.90 -18.41 -8.29
CA ASN A 489 23.29 -18.18 -8.66
C ASN A 489 23.42 -17.23 -9.84
N LYS A 490 22.60 -17.38 -10.89
CA LYS A 490 22.56 -16.44 -12.03
C LYS A 490 22.19 -15.02 -11.61
N LEU A 491 21.26 -14.86 -10.67
CA LEU A 491 20.84 -13.56 -10.16
C LEU A 491 21.90 -12.88 -9.27
N ILE A 492 22.67 -13.66 -8.51
CA ILE A 492 23.71 -13.15 -7.61
C ILE A 492 25.04 -12.93 -8.36
N GLU A 493 25.25 -13.60 -9.49
CA GLU A 493 26.48 -13.55 -10.29
C GLU A 493 26.98 -12.11 -10.60
N PRO A 494 26.13 -11.14 -11.00
CA PRO A 494 26.59 -9.78 -11.23
C PRO A 494 27.19 -9.13 -9.98
N VAL A 495 26.63 -9.42 -8.80
CA VAL A 495 27.14 -8.93 -7.53
C VAL A 495 28.50 -9.56 -7.21
N ARG A 496 28.66 -10.88 -7.37
CA ARG A 496 29.97 -11.54 -7.18
C ARG A 496 31.04 -10.93 -8.06
N LYS A 497 30.76 -10.79 -9.36
CA LYS A 497 31.69 -10.18 -10.32
C LYS A 497 32.07 -8.76 -9.94
N HIS A 498 31.12 -7.94 -9.48
CA HIS A 498 31.39 -6.58 -9.01
C HIS A 498 32.41 -6.57 -7.87
N PHE A 499 32.21 -7.41 -6.85
CA PHE A 499 33.11 -7.50 -5.70
C PHE A 499 34.46 -8.19 -6.00
N GLU A 500 34.55 -8.97 -7.07
CA GLU A 500 35.83 -9.53 -7.55
C GLU A 500 36.66 -8.50 -8.34
N GLN A 501 35.99 -7.68 -9.17
CA GLN A 501 36.63 -6.81 -10.15
C GLN A 501 36.89 -5.38 -9.64
N ASP A 502 35.97 -4.82 -8.86
CA ASP A 502 36.11 -3.49 -8.29
C ASP A 502 36.91 -3.54 -6.98
N LYS A 503 38.10 -2.92 -6.98
CA LYS A 503 39.02 -2.93 -5.82
C LYS A 503 38.40 -2.29 -4.57
N LYS A 504 37.57 -1.26 -4.72
CA LYS A 504 36.94 -0.56 -3.61
C LYS A 504 35.81 -1.41 -3.02
N ALA A 505 34.97 -2.00 -3.87
CA ALA A 505 33.94 -2.93 -3.43
C ALA A 505 34.56 -4.14 -2.72
N LYS A 506 35.61 -4.74 -3.29
CA LYS A 506 36.35 -5.85 -2.68
C LYS A 506 36.86 -5.51 -1.27
N ALA A 507 37.51 -4.36 -1.11
CA ALA A 507 38.01 -3.92 0.19
C ALA A 507 36.88 -3.70 1.22
N LEU A 508 35.73 -3.17 0.80
CA LEU A 508 34.55 -3.05 1.67
C LEU A 508 34.03 -4.41 2.12
N LEU A 509 33.98 -5.41 1.23
CA LEU A 509 33.55 -6.77 1.57
C LEU A 509 34.51 -7.42 2.59
N GLU A 510 35.82 -7.31 2.38
CA GLU A 510 36.84 -7.84 3.30
C GLU A 510 36.70 -7.18 4.70
N GLN A 511 36.47 -5.88 4.76
CA GLN A 511 36.20 -5.17 6.02
C GLN A 511 34.91 -5.67 6.70
N VAL A 512 33.80 -5.77 5.97
CA VAL A 512 32.52 -6.23 6.53
C VAL A 512 32.61 -7.67 7.04
N GLN A 513 33.33 -8.55 6.33
CA GLN A 513 33.60 -9.92 6.79
C GLN A 513 34.44 -9.92 8.07
N SER A 514 35.43 -9.03 8.19
CA SER A 514 36.26 -8.94 9.40
C SER A 514 35.44 -8.59 10.66
N PHE A 515 34.38 -7.78 10.52
CA PHE A 515 33.51 -7.40 11.63
C PHE A 515 32.71 -8.59 12.19
N GLN A 516 32.46 -9.61 11.37
CA GLN A 516 31.70 -10.80 11.77
C GLN A 516 32.55 -11.84 12.49
N ILE A 517 33.87 -11.84 12.28
CA ILE A 517 34.80 -12.79 12.90
C ILE A 517 35.05 -12.42 14.38
N THR A 518 34.85 -11.15 14.75
CA THR A 518 35.02 -10.64 16.12
C THR A 518 33.84 -10.93 17.08
N ARG A 519 32.93 -11.86 16.76
CA ARG A 519 31.76 -12.19 17.59
C ARG A 519 31.88 -13.52 18.32
#